data_AF-A0A2C6KQU0-F1
#
_entry.id   AF-A0A2C6KQU0-F1
#
_cell.length_a   1.000
_cell.length_b   1.000
_cell.length_c   1.000
_cell.angle_alpha   90.00
_cell.angle_beta   90.00
_cell.angle_gamma   90.00
#
_symmetry.space_group_name_H-M   'P 1'
#
loop_
_entity.id
_entity.type
_entity.pdbx_description
1 polymer ?
#
loop_
_entity_poly.entity_id
_entity_poly.type
_entity_poly.pdbx_seq_one_letter_code
_entity_poly.pdbx_strand_id
1 'polypeptide(L)'
;MVMTHGDDKGLVLPPRVASVQVVIIPIYFKDEKIKEINAKCVELKATLESVNVRVRIDDRSNYTPGWKYNHWEVKGVPLRLELGPKDLAKQSARIVRRDKKSDEEGASLDIPWNDLSTAIPQLLETVQKNLFDKAKEKLDQGIEKVMTFEEVLPALNRKHLVLAPWCEDPQSEEDIKKET
;
A
#
# COMPACT_ATOMS: atom_id res chain seq x y z
N MET A 1 11.98 -0.38 -4.13
CA MET A 1 10.53 -0.65 -4.07
C MET A 1 10.16 -1.54 -2.88
N VAL A 2 10.52 -2.84 -2.85
CA VAL A 2 10.14 -3.73 -1.73
C VAL A 2 10.65 -3.20 -0.39
N MET A 3 11.95 -2.91 -0.28
CA MET A 3 12.56 -2.33 0.93
C MET A 3 12.08 -0.89 1.23
N THR A 4 11.55 -0.19 0.22
CA THR A 4 11.16 1.21 0.33
C THR A 4 9.78 1.35 0.98
N HIS A 5 8.83 0.49 0.59
CA HIS A 5 7.43 0.62 1.00
C HIS A 5 6.99 -0.44 1.99
N GLY A 6 7.70 -1.56 2.11
CA GLY A 6 7.35 -2.64 3.04
C GLY A 6 7.29 -2.18 4.49
N ASP A 7 6.42 -2.84 5.26
CA ASP A 7 6.25 -2.60 6.70
C ASP A 7 6.22 -3.94 7.47
N ASP A 8 5.95 -3.87 8.77
CA ASP A 8 5.92 -5.06 9.64
C ASP A 8 4.82 -6.08 9.28
N LYS A 9 3.82 -5.66 8.49
CA LYS A 9 2.76 -6.54 7.97
C LYS A 9 3.13 -7.19 6.64
N GLY A 10 4.24 -6.80 6.01
CA GLY A 10 4.77 -7.39 4.79
C GLY A 10 4.87 -6.40 3.63
N LEU A 11 4.56 -6.87 2.41
CA LEU A 11 4.69 -6.04 1.21
C LEU A 11 3.67 -4.89 1.21
N VAL A 12 4.07 -3.78 0.61
CA VAL A 12 3.18 -2.67 0.22
C VAL A 12 3.52 -2.34 -1.23
N LEU A 13 2.66 -2.75 -2.15
CA LEU A 13 2.94 -2.59 -3.58
C LEU A 13 2.28 -1.33 -4.12
N PRO A 14 3.00 -0.50 -4.89
CA PRO A 14 2.40 0.59 -5.62
C PRO A 14 1.34 0.07 -6.62
N PRO A 15 0.14 0.70 -6.71
CA PRO A 15 -0.94 0.25 -7.57
C PRO A 15 -0.58 0.01 -9.04
N ARG A 16 0.38 0.74 -9.59
CA ARG A 16 0.78 0.58 -11.01
C ARG A 16 1.49 -0.75 -11.29
N VAL A 17 2.13 -1.35 -10.29
CA VAL A 17 2.89 -2.61 -10.44
C VAL A 17 2.25 -3.80 -9.72
N ALA A 18 1.26 -3.57 -8.85
CA ALA A 18 0.58 -4.63 -8.12
C ALA A 18 -0.19 -5.56 -9.09
N SER A 19 0.07 -6.86 -9.07
CA SER A 19 -0.65 -7.84 -9.93
C SER A 19 -2.16 -7.82 -9.66
N VAL A 20 -2.55 -7.71 -8.39
CA VAL A 20 -3.92 -7.48 -7.94
C VAL A 20 -3.93 -6.10 -7.25
N GLN A 21 -4.79 -5.20 -7.72
CA GLN A 21 -4.94 -3.87 -7.15
C GLN A 21 -6.04 -3.85 -6.07
N VAL A 22 -7.13 -4.58 -6.32
CA VAL A 22 -8.26 -4.70 -5.39
C VAL A 22 -8.54 -6.18 -5.15
N VAL A 23 -8.60 -6.57 -3.88
CA VAL A 23 -9.14 -7.88 -3.50
C VAL A 23 -10.51 -7.73 -2.88
N ILE A 24 -11.50 -8.44 -3.41
CA ILE A 24 -12.86 -8.52 -2.87
C ILE A 24 -12.94 -9.73 -1.93
N ILE A 25 -13.30 -9.48 -0.68
CA ILE A 25 -13.44 -10.52 0.35
C ILE A 25 -14.89 -10.52 0.84
N PRO A 26 -15.70 -11.52 0.43
CA PRO A 26 -17.04 -11.69 0.96
C PRO A 26 -16.98 -12.14 2.42
N ILE A 27 -17.82 -11.53 3.25
CA ILE A 27 -17.97 -11.85 4.67
C ILE A 27 -19.30 -12.58 4.86
N TYR A 28 -19.23 -13.87 5.16
CA TYR A 28 -20.42 -14.67 5.43
C TYR A 28 -20.76 -14.65 6.93
N PHE A 29 -22.04 -14.49 7.25
CA PHE A 29 -22.56 -14.62 8.62
C PHE A 29 -23.77 -15.57 8.59
N LYS A 30 -23.72 -16.63 9.41
CA LYS A 30 -24.86 -17.54 9.69
C LYS A 30 -25.66 -18.02 8.45
N ASP A 31 -24.96 -18.31 7.35
CA ASP A 31 -25.54 -18.75 6.05
C ASP A 31 -26.55 -17.80 5.38
N GLU A 32 -26.71 -16.57 5.89
CA GLU A 32 -27.62 -15.61 5.29
C GLU A 32 -27.01 -14.98 4.03
N LYS A 33 -27.79 -14.97 2.95
CA LYS A 33 -27.54 -14.19 1.72
C LYS A 33 -26.23 -14.49 1.00
N ILE A 34 -25.62 -15.66 1.21
CA ILE A 34 -24.37 -16.08 0.53
C ILE A 34 -24.48 -15.91 -0.99
N LYS A 35 -25.59 -16.35 -1.60
CA LYS A 35 -25.82 -16.25 -3.05
C LYS A 35 -25.87 -14.79 -3.51
N GLU A 36 -26.54 -13.92 -2.76
CA GLU A 36 -26.65 -12.50 -3.08
C GLU A 36 -25.29 -11.80 -2.96
N ILE A 37 -24.53 -12.09 -1.90
CA ILE A 37 -23.18 -11.56 -1.70
C ILE A 37 -22.26 -11.99 -2.84
N ASN A 38 -22.28 -13.27 -3.21
CA ASN A 38 -21.43 -13.77 -4.29
C ASN A 38 -21.81 -13.18 -5.65
N ALA A 39 -23.10 -13.10 -5.96
CA ALA A 39 -23.57 -12.42 -7.16
C ALA A 39 -23.11 -10.97 -7.19
N LYS A 40 -23.20 -10.26 -6.06
CA LYS A 40 -22.77 -8.86 -5.98
C LYS A 40 -21.26 -8.70 -6.08
N CYS A 41 -20.46 -9.59 -5.50
CA CYS A 41 -19.01 -9.61 -5.68
C CYS A 41 -18.62 -9.73 -7.16
N VAL A 42 -19.30 -10.59 -7.92
CA VAL A 42 -19.05 -10.77 -9.36
C VAL A 42 -19.44 -9.52 -10.14
N GLU A 43 -20.58 -8.91 -9.82
CA GLU A 43 -21.02 -7.65 -10.42
C GLU A 43 -20.01 -6.51 -10.15
N LEU A 44 -19.59 -6.33 -8.90
CA LEU A 44 -18.61 -5.32 -8.52
C LEU A 44 -17.26 -5.55 -9.19
N LYS A 45 -16.83 -6.80 -9.31
CA LYS A 45 -15.63 -7.17 -10.06
C LYS A 45 -15.73 -6.70 -11.51
N ALA A 46 -16.83 -7.01 -12.20
CA ALA A 46 -17.03 -6.62 -13.59
C ALA A 46 -17.04 -5.09 -13.76
N THR A 47 -17.70 -4.37 -12.85
CA THR A 47 -17.71 -2.90 -12.84
C THR A 47 -16.29 -2.33 -12.70
N LEU A 48 -15.48 -2.86 -11.81
CA LEU A 48 -14.10 -2.40 -11.62
C LEU A 48 -13.17 -2.79 -12.77
N GLU A 49 -13.34 -3.98 -13.34
CA GLU A 49 -12.59 -4.40 -14.54
C GLU A 49 -12.94 -3.52 -15.75
N SER A 50 -14.17 -3.03 -15.87
CA SER A 50 -14.58 -2.11 -16.95
C SER A 50 -13.83 -0.76 -16.93
N VAL A 51 -13.31 -0.37 -15.76
CA VAL A 51 -12.45 0.83 -15.58
C VAL A 51 -10.97 0.46 -15.44
N ASN A 52 -10.58 -0.71 -15.97
CA ASN A 52 -9.20 -1.21 -16.05
C ASN A 52 -8.51 -1.42 -14.68
N VAL A 53 -9.28 -1.74 -13.64
CA VAL A 53 -8.75 -2.11 -12.33
C VAL A 53 -8.55 -3.63 -12.27
N ARG A 54 -7.37 -4.08 -11.81
CA ARG A 54 -7.05 -5.50 -11.64
C ARG A 54 -7.65 -6.03 -10.34
N VAL A 55 -8.74 -6.77 -10.45
CA VAL A 55 -9.53 -7.23 -9.30
C VAL A 55 -9.48 -8.75 -9.15
N ARG A 56 -9.45 -9.22 -7.90
CA ARG A 56 -9.60 -10.63 -7.56
C ARG A 56 -10.62 -10.82 -6.45
N ILE A 57 -11.48 -11.83 -6.59
CA ILE A 57 -12.38 -12.26 -5.51
C ILE A 57 -11.70 -13.41 -4.75
N ASP A 58 -11.76 -13.36 -3.41
CA ASP A 58 -11.32 -14.45 -2.53
C ASP A 58 -12.53 -15.07 -1.80
N ASP A 59 -13.22 -15.96 -2.49
CA ASP A 59 -14.42 -16.66 -2.02
C ASP A 59 -14.13 -17.99 -1.30
N ARG A 60 -12.85 -18.33 -1.09
CA ARG A 60 -12.42 -19.59 -0.42
C ARG A 60 -13.14 -19.80 0.91
N SER A 61 -13.95 -20.85 1.03
CA SER A 61 -14.80 -21.10 2.22
C SER A 61 -14.03 -21.69 3.40
N ASN A 62 -12.86 -22.29 3.16
CA ASN A 62 -12.04 -22.94 4.18
C ASN A 62 -11.23 -21.96 5.05
N TYR A 63 -11.29 -20.64 4.77
CA TYR A 63 -10.54 -19.63 5.52
C TYR A 63 -11.46 -18.56 6.08
N THR A 64 -11.17 -18.14 7.32
CA THR A 64 -11.87 -17.02 7.94
C THR A 64 -11.54 -15.70 7.23
N PRO A 65 -12.44 -14.69 7.27
CA PRO A 65 -12.15 -13.38 6.71
C PRO A 65 -10.84 -12.78 7.23
N GLY A 66 -10.60 -12.86 8.55
CA GLY A 66 -9.36 -12.37 9.15
C GLY A 66 -8.09 -13.05 8.62
N TRP A 67 -8.14 -14.35 8.32
CA TRP A 67 -7.02 -15.04 7.67
C TRP A 67 -6.78 -14.51 6.25
N LYS A 68 -7.86 -14.30 5.47
CA LYS A 68 -7.76 -13.72 4.13
C LYS A 68 -7.21 -12.30 4.17
N TYR A 69 -7.59 -11.50 5.17
CA TYR A 69 -7.09 -10.14 5.36
C TYR A 69 -5.57 -10.14 5.45
N ASN A 70 -5.03 -10.94 6.38
CA ASN A 70 -3.58 -11.08 6.56
C ASN A 70 -2.91 -11.62 5.28
N HIS A 71 -3.46 -12.67 4.66
CA HIS A 71 -2.92 -13.26 3.43
C HIS A 71 -2.69 -12.23 2.31
N TRP A 72 -3.64 -11.30 2.12
CA TRP A 72 -3.55 -10.28 1.09
C TRP A 72 -2.78 -9.03 1.54
N GLU A 73 -2.79 -8.71 2.83
CA GLU A 73 -1.94 -7.65 3.40
C GLU A 73 -0.46 -7.99 3.26
N VAL A 74 -0.04 -9.21 3.58
CA VAL A 74 1.35 -9.68 3.41
C VAL A 74 1.79 -9.63 1.96
N LYS A 75 0.87 -9.96 1.03
CA LYS A 75 1.09 -9.86 -0.42
C LYS A 75 1.10 -8.42 -0.94
N GLY A 76 0.70 -7.45 -0.13
CA GLY A 76 0.74 -6.03 -0.46
C GLY A 76 -0.29 -5.59 -1.48
N VAL A 77 -1.47 -6.21 -1.50
CA VAL A 77 -2.59 -5.72 -2.32
C VAL A 77 -2.98 -4.32 -1.85
N PRO A 78 -3.01 -3.30 -2.72
CA PRO A 78 -3.25 -1.91 -2.33
C PRO A 78 -4.58 -1.68 -1.61
N LEU A 79 -5.67 -2.27 -2.12
CA LEU A 79 -7.01 -2.08 -1.61
C LEU A 79 -7.68 -3.42 -1.32
N ARG A 80 -8.30 -3.53 -0.16
CA ARG A 80 -9.21 -4.62 0.20
C ARG A 80 -10.63 -4.08 0.21
N LEU A 81 -11.53 -4.73 -0.52
CA LEU A 81 -12.96 -4.48 -0.52
C LEU A 81 -13.65 -5.58 0.28
N GLU A 82 -14.29 -5.20 1.37
CA GLU A 82 -15.07 -6.07 2.24
C GLU A 82 -16.55 -5.94 1.88
N LEU A 83 -17.23 -7.08 1.70
CA LEU A 83 -18.66 -7.12 1.40
C LEU A 83 -19.37 -8.12 2.31
N GLY A 84 -20.11 -7.61 3.30
CA GLY A 84 -20.96 -8.41 4.18
C GLY A 84 -22.46 -8.11 4.01
N PRO A 85 -23.32 -8.78 4.80
CA PRO A 85 -24.77 -8.56 4.75
C PRO A 85 -25.19 -7.13 5.09
N LYS A 86 -24.43 -6.45 5.98
CA LYS A 86 -24.67 -5.05 6.36
C LYS A 86 -24.40 -4.09 5.20
N ASP A 87 -23.33 -4.36 4.45
CA ASP A 87 -22.92 -3.56 3.29
C ASP A 87 -23.90 -3.76 2.14
N LEU A 88 -24.42 -4.99 1.97
CA LEU A 88 -25.49 -5.31 1.05
C LEU A 88 -26.78 -4.53 1.34
N ALA A 89 -27.16 -4.41 2.63
CA ALA A 89 -28.33 -3.63 3.04
C ALA A 89 -28.14 -2.12 2.84
N LYS A 90 -26.91 -1.62 2.99
CA LYS A 90 -26.56 -0.20 2.80
C LYS A 90 -26.22 0.18 1.36
N GLN A 91 -26.13 -0.80 0.46
CA GLN A 91 -25.68 -0.62 -0.92
C GLN A 91 -24.29 0.05 -1.02
N SER A 92 -23.42 -0.27 -0.07
CA SER A 92 -22.05 0.23 0.02
C SER A 92 -21.07 -0.93 0.08
N ALA A 93 -19.78 -0.64 -0.09
CA ALA A 93 -18.70 -1.58 0.15
C ALA A 93 -17.63 -0.90 1.01
N ARG A 94 -17.07 -1.63 1.97
CA ARG A 94 -16.02 -1.11 2.83
C ARG A 94 -14.67 -1.32 2.17
N ILE A 95 -13.96 -0.24 1.90
CA ILE A 95 -12.63 -0.24 1.31
C ILE A 95 -11.60 -0.01 2.40
N VAL A 96 -10.59 -0.87 2.49
CA VAL A 96 -9.45 -0.73 3.41
C VAL A 96 -8.18 -0.56 2.59
N ARG A 97 -7.39 0.44 2.95
CA ARG A 97 -6.12 0.76 2.30
C ARG A 97 -4.96 0.03 2.96
N ARG A 98 -4.00 -0.42 2.15
CA ARG A 98 -2.79 -1.10 2.63
C ARG A 98 -1.68 -0.16 3.09
N ASP A 99 -1.62 1.06 2.54
CA ASP A 99 -0.55 2.04 2.78
C ASP A 99 -0.70 2.87 4.08
N LYS A 100 -1.84 2.73 4.75
CA LYS A 100 -2.16 3.41 6.01
C LYS A 100 -2.32 2.41 7.15
N LYS A 101 -1.99 2.83 8.37
CA LYS A 101 -2.32 2.05 9.57
C LYS A 101 -3.83 2.09 9.82
N SER A 102 -4.37 1.05 10.46
CA SER A 102 -5.82 0.93 10.73
C SER A 102 -6.42 2.12 11.46
N ASP A 103 -5.60 2.79 12.26
CA ASP A 103 -6.02 3.85 13.18
C ASP A 103 -5.86 5.25 12.53
N GLU A 104 -5.28 5.31 11.33
CA GLU A 104 -5.15 6.56 10.57
C GLU A 104 -6.45 6.93 9.86
N GLU A 105 -6.74 8.23 9.82
CA GLU A 105 -7.92 8.75 9.13
C GLU A 105 -7.92 8.38 7.64
N GLY A 106 -9.06 7.87 7.15
CA GLY A 106 -9.21 7.41 5.77
C GLY A 106 -8.49 6.09 5.46
N ALA A 107 -8.04 5.32 6.47
CA ALA A 107 -7.55 3.96 6.27
C ALA A 107 -8.66 2.98 5.87
N SER A 108 -9.89 3.23 6.32
CA SER A 108 -11.09 2.55 5.82
C SER A 108 -12.19 3.54 5.45
N LEU A 109 -12.88 3.28 4.34
CA LEU A 109 -13.93 4.13 3.77
C LEU A 109 -15.10 3.27 3.34
N ASP A 110 -16.33 3.70 3.62
CA ASP A 110 -17.53 3.06 3.06
C ASP A 110 -17.92 3.82 1.79
N ILE A 111 -17.90 3.14 0.64
CA ILE A 111 -18.17 3.75 -0.67
C ILE A 111 -19.44 3.13 -1.26
N PRO A 112 -20.44 3.93 -1.68
CA PRO A 112 -21.62 3.44 -2.39
C PRO A 112 -21.23 2.71 -3.68
N TRP A 113 -21.98 1.68 -4.07
CA TRP A 113 -21.62 0.87 -5.25
C TRP A 113 -21.55 1.67 -6.55
N ASN A 114 -22.41 2.67 -6.68
CA ASN A 114 -22.48 3.52 -7.87
C ASN A 114 -21.20 4.34 -8.07
N ASP A 115 -20.51 4.67 -6.97
CA ASP A 115 -19.32 5.53 -6.97
C ASP A 115 -18.03 4.71 -7.06
N LEU A 116 -18.08 3.37 -6.95
CA LEU A 116 -16.87 2.53 -6.96
C LEU A 116 -16.08 2.65 -8.26
N SER A 117 -16.76 2.80 -9.40
CA SER A 117 -16.12 2.91 -10.72
C SER A 117 -15.23 4.16 -10.85
N THR A 118 -15.53 5.22 -10.12
CA THR A 118 -14.78 6.49 -10.14
C THR A 118 -13.86 6.62 -8.93
N ALA A 119 -14.32 6.25 -7.74
CA ALA A 119 -13.59 6.41 -6.50
C ALA A 119 -12.39 5.46 -6.38
N ILE A 120 -12.49 4.21 -6.86
CA ILE A 120 -11.40 3.24 -6.76
C ILE A 120 -10.18 3.65 -7.60
N PRO A 121 -10.30 4.03 -8.89
CA PRO A 121 -9.16 4.54 -9.66
C PRO A 121 -8.50 5.76 -9.02
N GLN A 122 -9.29 6.72 -8.51
CA GLN A 122 -8.76 7.91 -7.82
C GLN A 122 -8.02 7.55 -6.54
N LEU A 123 -8.54 6.56 -5.79
CA LEU A 123 -7.91 6.08 -4.58
C LEU A 123 -6.58 5.37 -4.89
N LEU A 124 -6.52 4.59 -5.97
CA LEU A 124 -5.27 3.95 -6.42
C LEU A 124 -4.21 4.99 -6.80
N GLU A 125 -4.59 6.07 -7.52
CA GLU A 125 -3.65 7.17 -7.80
C GLU A 125 -3.20 7.89 -6.52
N THR A 126 -4.12 8.08 -5.56
CA THR A 126 -3.79 8.66 -4.25
C THR A 126 -2.81 7.78 -3.48
N VAL A 127 -3.00 6.46 -3.46
CA VAL A 127 -2.08 5.50 -2.82
C VAL A 127 -0.70 5.56 -3.49
N GLN A 128 -0.66 5.57 -4.83
CA GLN A 128 0.58 5.68 -5.58
C GLN A 128 1.37 6.95 -5.22
N LYS A 129 0.68 8.10 -5.16
CA LYS A 129 1.26 9.38 -4.79
C LYS A 129 1.76 9.37 -3.34
N ASN A 130 0.93 8.90 -2.40
CA ASN A 130 1.29 8.85 -0.98
C ASN A 130 2.54 7.98 -0.72
N LEU A 131 2.67 6.85 -1.40
CA LEU A 131 3.85 5.98 -1.28
C LEU A 131 5.12 6.67 -1.78
N PHE A 132 5.01 7.44 -2.87
CA PHE A 132 6.14 8.22 -3.41
C PHE A 132 6.50 9.37 -2.47
N ASP A 133 5.53 10.17 -2.04
CA ASP A 133 5.75 11.34 -1.21
C ASP A 133 6.39 10.95 0.14
N LYS A 134 5.87 9.90 0.81
CA LYS A 134 6.47 9.35 2.05
C LYS A 134 7.91 8.86 1.82
N ALA A 135 8.17 8.17 0.70
CA ALA A 135 9.50 7.66 0.39
C ALA A 135 10.49 8.79 0.07
N LYS A 136 10.03 9.83 -0.62
CA LYS A 136 10.81 11.01 -0.95
C LYS A 136 11.15 11.81 0.30
N GLU A 137 10.18 12.05 1.18
CA GLU A 137 10.42 12.73 2.45
C GLU A 137 11.46 11.98 3.30
N LYS A 138 11.37 10.65 3.37
CA LYS A 138 12.36 9.82 4.09
C LYS A 138 13.76 9.92 3.45
N LEU A 139 13.85 9.97 2.13
CA LEU A 139 15.12 10.18 1.43
C LEU A 139 15.71 11.56 1.76
N ASP A 140 14.90 12.61 1.65
CA ASP A 140 15.31 13.98 1.89
C ASP A 140 15.77 14.20 3.35
N GLN A 141 15.07 13.60 4.32
CA GLN A 141 15.45 13.59 5.74
C GLN A 141 16.71 12.75 6.02
N GLY A 142 16.97 11.74 5.19
CA GLY A 142 18.13 10.88 5.28
C GLY A 142 19.38 11.44 4.62
N ILE A 143 19.34 12.66 4.07
CA ILE A 143 20.51 13.33 3.48
C ILE A 143 20.92 14.49 4.38
N GLU A 144 22.13 14.40 4.95
CA GLU A 144 22.72 15.47 5.75
C GLU A 144 23.76 16.23 4.93
N LYS A 145 23.64 17.57 4.90
CA LYS A 145 24.65 18.45 4.31
C LYS A 145 25.75 18.72 5.33
N VAL A 146 26.98 18.37 5.00
CA VAL A 146 28.14 18.59 5.86
C VAL A 146 29.18 19.44 5.16
N MET A 147 29.93 20.22 5.92
CA MET A 147 30.98 21.10 5.37
C MET A 147 32.39 20.68 5.80
N THR A 148 32.50 19.78 6.78
CA THR A 148 33.77 19.30 7.33
C THR A 148 33.78 17.79 7.45
N PHE A 149 34.98 17.19 7.46
CA PHE A 149 35.13 15.74 7.55
C PHE A 149 34.70 15.18 8.93
N GLU A 150 34.83 15.97 9.99
CA GLU A 150 34.43 15.59 11.36
C GLU A 150 32.94 15.29 11.49
N GLU A 151 32.11 15.91 10.65
CA GLU A 151 30.65 15.71 10.60
C GLU A 151 30.24 14.42 9.85
N VAL A 152 31.15 13.83 9.06
CA VAL A 152 30.86 12.66 8.20
C VAL A 152 30.55 11.42 9.03
N LEU A 153 31.45 11.03 9.95
CA LEU A 153 31.26 9.82 10.77
C LEU A 153 30.00 9.89 11.65
N PRO A 154 29.67 11.01 12.32
CA PRO A 154 28.39 11.16 13.02
C PRO A 154 27.16 10.94 12.14
N ALA A 155 27.15 11.47 10.91
CA ALA A 155 26.03 11.31 9.98
C ALA A 155 25.89 9.85 9.50
N LEU A 156 27.01 9.19 9.18
CA LEU A 156 27.02 7.77 8.80
C LEU A 156 26.51 6.87 9.94
N ASN A 157 26.90 7.16 11.19
CA ASN A 157 26.43 6.41 12.37
C ASN A 157 24.90 6.55 12.58
N ARG A 158 24.29 7.65 12.14
CA ARG A 158 22.83 7.84 12.11
C ARG A 158 22.14 7.14 10.94
N LYS A 159 22.90 6.43 10.08
CA LYS A 159 22.44 5.79 8.84
C LYS A 159 21.92 6.79 7.80
N HIS A 160 22.50 7.98 7.78
CA HIS A 160 22.19 8.99 6.77
C HIS A 160 23.24 8.99 5.67
N LEU A 161 22.83 9.47 4.50
CA LEU A 161 23.71 9.84 3.40
C LEU A 161 24.29 11.23 3.68
N VAL A 162 25.49 11.46 3.19
CA VAL A 162 26.22 12.71 3.37
C VAL A 162 26.31 13.43 2.02
N LEU A 163 25.94 14.70 2.00
CA LEU A 163 26.14 15.62 0.88
C LEU A 163 27.20 16.64 1.29
N ALA A 164 28.40 16.53 0.70
CA ALA A 164 29.55 17.36 1.04
C ALA A 164 30.12 18.05 -0.22
N PRO A 165 30.76 19.23 -0.07
CA PRO A 165 31.57 19.79 -1.14
C PRO A 165 32.82 18.93 -1.34
N TRP A 166 32.98 18.37 -2.53
CA TRP A 166 34.09 17.48 -2.87
C TRP A 166 34.85 18.01 -4.09
N CYS A 167 36.16 17.81 -4.13
CA CYS A 167 37.02 18.22 -5.24
C CYS A 167 37.01 17.24 -6.42
N GLU A 168 36.31 16.11 -6.30
CA GLU A 168 36.16 15.06 -7.32
C GLU A 168 37.49 14.37 -7.72
N ASP A 169 38.52 14.50 -6.89
CA ASP A 169 39.81 13.84 -7.10
C ASP A 169 39.75 12.35 -6.68
N PRO A 170 40.09 11.39 -7.56
CA PRO A 170 40.01 9.96 -7.25
C PRO A 170 40.89 9.52 -6.07
N GLN A 171 42.04 10.16 -5.85
CA GLN A 171 42.92 9.81 -4.73
C GLN A 171 42.24 10.16 -3.40
N SER A 172 41.58 11.32 -3.33
CA SER A 172 40.81 11.72 -2.15
C SER A 172 39.65 10.76 -1.83
N GLU A 173 39.01 10.15 -2.83
CA GLU A 173 37.97 9.14 -2.61
C GLU A 173 38.53 7.88 -1.93
N GLU A 174 39.69 7.41 -2.39
CA GLU A 174 40.37 6.24 -1.82
C GLU A 174 40.83 6.47 -0.38
N ASP A 175 41.24 7.68 -0.05
CA ASP A 175 41.63 8.03 1.32
C ASP A 175 40.40 8.11 2.25
N ILE A 176 39.29 8.71 1.79
CA ILE A 176 38.02 8.72 2.54
C ILE A 176 37.55 7.29 2.83
N LYS A 177 37.57 6.39 1.84
CA LYS A 177 37.18 4.96 2.01
C LYS A 177 38.04 4.20 3.03
N LYS A 178 39.29 4.62 3.27
CA LYS A 178 40.16 3.99 4.27
C LYS A 178 39.88 4.52 5.68
N GLU A 179 39.46 5.78 5.79
CA GLU A 179 39.18 6.44 7.06
C GLU A 179 37.74 6.22 7.57
N THR A 180 36.79 5.92 6.68
CA THR A 180 35.37 5.63 7.00
C THR A 180 35.02 4.16 6.83
#